data_AF-A0AAP5HBI5-F1
#
_entry.id   AF-A0AAP5HBI5-F1
#
_cell.length_a   1.000
_cell.length_b   1.000
_cell.length_c   1.000
_cell.angle_alpha   90.00
_cell.angle_beta   90.00
_cell.angle_gamma   90.00
#
_symmetry.space_group_name_H-M   'P 1'
#
loop_
_entity.id
_entity.type
_entity.pdbx_description
1 polymer ?
#
loop_
_entity_poly.entity_id
_entity_poly.type
_entity_poly.pdbx_seq_one_letter_code
_entity_poly.pdbx_strand_id
1 'polypeptide(L)'
;MQWGQKMRLWAAAVLWALACPTAATSEVLRQGEFLQDYITCEAWMKREAADNEMHALIGHWVIDALRKSSPSRLSKYGDGEVLEAVERQCRAQPAKTLTVATFLAGLRLPE
;
A
#
# COMPACT_ATOMS: atom_id res chain seq x y z
N MET A 1 25.75 6.25 49.88
CA MET A 1 24.97 6.94 48.83
C MET A 1 25.00 6.09 47.54
N GLN A 2 24.11 5.11 47.39
CA GLN A 2 24.16 4.19 46.22
C GLN A 2 22.77 3.76 45.70
N TRP A 3 21.69 4.19 46.35
CA TRP A 3 20.31 3.81 46.00
C TRP A 3 19.66 4.73 44.97
N GLY A 4 20.03 6.02 44.94
CA GLY A 4 19.43 7.00 44.02
C GLY A 4 19.87 6.86 42.55
N GLN A 5 21.01 6.21 42.29
CA GLN A 5 21.52 6.03 40.92
C GLN A 5 20.86 4.85 40.21
N LYS A 6 20.49 3.79 40.95
CA LYS A 6 19.72 2.66 40.40
C LYS A 6 18.31 3.08 40.01
N MET A 7 17.57 3.83 40.83
CA MET A 7 16.21 4.27 40.45
C MET A 7 16.16 5.16 39.20
N ARG A 8 17.18 6.00 38.97
CA ARG A 8 17.26 6.85 37.77
C ARG A 8 17.45 6.06 36.48
N LEU A 9 18.17 4.94 36.53
CA LEU A 9 18.40 4.07 35.36
C LEU A 9 17.13 3.35 34.93
N TRP A 10 16.28 2.95 35.88
CA TRP A 10 15.01 2.29 35.58
C TRP A 10 13.98 3.26 35.00
N ALA A 11 13.96 4.51 35.46
CA ALA A 11 13.09 5.55 34.89
C ALA A 11 13.43 5.86 33.42
N ALA A 12 14.73 5.87 33.06
CA ALA A 12 15.16 6.12 31.69
C ALA A 12 14.77 5.00 30.71
N ALA A 13 14.81 3.74 31.16
CA ALA A 13 14.43 2.59 30.32
C ALA A 13 12.92 2.53 30.01
N VAL A 14 12.07 2.94 30.97
CA VAL A 14 10.61 2.99 30.78
C VAL A 14 10.20 4.11 29.82
N LEU A 15 10.90 5.25 29.85
CA LEU A 15 10.66 6.37 28.93
C LEU A 15 11.03 6.05 27.48
N TRP A 16 11.98 5.14 27.23
CA TRP A 16 12.34 4.72 25.87
C TRP A 16 11.36 3.71 25.29
N ALA A 17 10.76 2.85 26.11
CA ALA A 17 9.72 1.91 25.66
C ALA A 17 8.40 2.60 25.26
N LEU A 18 8.13 3.80 25.82
CA LEU A 18 6.99 4.64 25.45
C LEU A 18 7.24 5.53 24.22
N ALA A 19 8.49 5.57 23.74
CA ALA A 19 8.86 6.27 22.51
C ALA A 19 8.77 5.37 21.26
N CYS A 20 8.07 4.23 21.35
CA CYS A 20 7.62 3.51 20.16
C CYS A 20 6.61 4.42 19.43
N PRO A 21 6.92 4.92 18.22
CA PRO A 21 5.97 5.73 17.48
C PRO A 21 4.92 4.79 16.88
N THR A 22 3.95 4.35 17.68
CA THR A 22 2.71 3.71 17.20
C THR A 22 1.80 4.68 16.44
N ALA A 23 2.22 5.94 16.27
CA ALA A 23 1.46 7.00 15.60
C ALA A 23 1.90 7.29 14.15
N ALA A 24 2.70 6.42 13.52
CA ALA A 24 3.08 6.55 12.10
C ALA A 24 2.10 5.85 11.13
N THR A 25 0.86 5.54 11.53
CA THR A 25 0.01 4.63 10.74
C THR A 25 -1.34 5.20 10.32
N SER A 26 -1.76 6.40 10.71
CA SER A 26 -3.07 6.94 10.29
C SER A 26 -2.95 8.13 9.35
N GLU A 27 -2.19 9.15 9.72
CA GLU A 27 -2.04 10.37 8.91
C GLU A 27 -1.27 10.09 7.60
N VAL A 28 -0.18 9.31 7.68
CA VAL A 28 0.62 8.89 6.50
C VAL A 28 -0.18 7.95 5.60
N LEU A 29 -0.98 7.04 6.17
CA LEU A 29 -1.89 6.19 5.37
C LEU A 29 -2.99 7.02 4.70
N ARG A 30 -3.55 8.03 5.39
CA ARG A 30 -4.56 8.95 4.82
C ARG A 30 -3.97 9.86 3.74
N GLN A 31 -2.73 10.29 3.90
CA GLN A 31 -1.98 11.05 2.89
C GLN A 31 -1.60 10.16 1.69
N GLY A 32 -1.37 8.87 1.91
CA GLY A 32 -1.25 7.84 0.88
C GLY A 32 -2.54 7.59 0.11
N GLU A 33 -3.70 7.54 0.79
CA GLU A 33 -5.03 7.48 0.15
C GLU A 33 -5.31 8.70 -0.74
N PHE A 34 -4.85 9.90 -0.35
CA PHE A 34 -4.99 11.11 -1.17
C PHE A 34 -4.11 11.13 -2.42
N LEU A 35 -2.95 10.44 -2.41
CA LEU A 35 -2.06 10.35 -3.58
C LEU A 35 -2.48 9.28 -4.60
N GLN A 36 -3.33 8.33 -4.22
CA GLN A 36 -3.84 7.27 -5.12
C GLN A 36 -4.60 7.82 -6.32
N ASP A 37 -5.35 8.91 -6.14
CA ASP A 37 -6.14 9.53 -7.20
C ASP A 37 -5.32 10.36 -8.21
N TYR A 38 -4.03 10.61 -7.94
CA TYR A 38 -3.14 11.32 -8.86
C TYR A 38 -2.29 10.40 -9.73
N ILE A 39 -2.21 9.10 -9.40
CA ILE A 39 -1.45 8.15 -10.21
C ILE A 39 -2.33 7.76 -11.40
N THR A 40 -1.98 8.22 -12.60
CA THR A 40 -2.62 7.73 -13.82
C THR A 40 -2.08 6.36 -14.19
N CYS A 41 -2.87 5.59 -14.92
CA CYS A 41 -2.45 4.32 -15.50
C CYS A 41 -1.20 4.50 -16.36
N GLU A 42 -1.14 5.54 -17.18
CA GLU A 42 0.04 5.85 -17.98
C GLU A 42 1.28 6.09 -17.10
N ALA A 43 1.14 6.88 -16.03
CA ALA A 43 2.25 7.19 -15.13
C ALA A 43 2.77 5.93 -14.43
N TRP A 44 1.88 5.04 -13.98
CA TRP A 44 2.27 3.79 -13.33
C TRP A 44 2.90 2.79 -14.31
N MET A 45 2.32 2.61 -15.49
CA MET A 45 2.86 1.70 -16.52
C MET A 45 4.26 2.16 -17.00
N LYS A 46 4.50 3.47 -17.13
CA LYS A 46 5.83 3.99 -17.51
C LYS A 46 6.90 3.79 -16.42
N ARG A 47 6.50 3.61 -15.16
CA ARG A 47 7.45 3.35 -14.06
C ARG A 47 8.11 1.98 -14.18
N GLU A 48 7.48 1.00 -14.82
CA GLU A 48 8.09 -0.33 -15.03
C GLU A 48 9.51 -0.23 -15.62
N ALA A 49 9.70 0.68 -16.58
CA ALA A 49 11.00 0.91 -17.23
C ALA A 49 11.91 1.91 -16.49
N ALA A 50 11.34 2.85 -15.73
CA ALA A 50 12.09 3.95 -15.12
C ALA A 50 12.47 3.71 -13.65
N ASP A 51 11.64 2.94 -12.93
CA ASP A 51 11.71 2.67 -11.50
C ASP A 51 10.86 1.43 -11.18
N ASN A 52 11.44 0.25 -11.43
CA ASN A 52 10.77 -1.04 -11.24
C ASN A 52 10.38 -1.27 -9.77
N GLU A 53 11.18 -0.79 -8.81
CA GLU A 53 10.87 -0.89 -7.39
C GLU A 53 9.58 -0.13 -7.05
N MET A 54 9.45 1.12 -7.51
CA MET A 54 8.22 1.89 -7.31
C MET A 54 7.02 1.29 -8.05
N HIS A 55 7.23 0.76 -9.26
CA HIS A 55 6.18 0.05 -10.00
C HIS A 55 5.67 -1.16 -9.20
N ALA A 56 6.57 -1.96 -8.64
CA ALA A 56 6.26 -3.12 -7.82
C ALA A 56 5.54 -2.74 -6.52
N LEU A 57 6.00 -1.72 -5.80
CA LEU A 57 5.36 -1.23 -4.57
C LEU A 57 3.92 -0.78 -4.81
N ILE A 58 3.69 -0.02 -5.88
CA ILE A 58 2.34 0.41 -6.28
C ILE A 58 1.49 -0.82 -6.67
N GLY A 59 2.07 -1.80 -7.37
CA GLY A 59 1.40 -3.04 -7.74
C GLY A 59 0.94 -3.87 -6.54
N HIS A 60 1.78 -4.01 -5.51
CA HIS A 60 1.41 -4.70 -4.27
C HIS A 60 0.27 -3.97 -3.54
N TRP A 61 0.35 -2.64 -3.47
CA TRP A 61 -0.73 -1.84 -2.90
C TRP A 61 -2.06 -2.02 -3.64
N VAL A 62 -2.05 -2.10 -4.98
CA VAL A 62 -3.23 -2.38 -5.81
C VAL A 62 -3.87 -3.73 -5.46
N ILE A 63 -3.05 -4.77 -5.32
CA ILE A 63 -3.50 -6.12 -4.96
C ILE A 63 -4.15 -6.10 -3.56
N ASP A 64 -3.48 -5.48 -2.59
CA ASP A 64 -3.99 -5.36 -1.21
C ASP A 64 -5.33 -4.63 -1.16
N ALA A 65 -5.46 -3.52 -1.91
CA ALA A 65 -6.69 -2.76 -2.01
C ALA A 65 -7.84 -3.62 -2.58
N LEU A 66 -7.56 -4.37 -3.65
CA LEU A 66 -8.55 -5.27 -4.25
C LEU A 66 -8.96 -6.39 -3.30
N ARG A 67 -8.00 -7.06 -2.66
CA ARG A 67 -8.27 -8.17 -1.71
C ARG A 67 -9.03 -7.69 -0.48
N LYS A 68 -8.72 -6.50 0.03
CA LYS A 68 -9.48 -5.88 1.13
C LYS A 68 -10.95 -5.64 0.74
N SER A 69 -11.20 -5.23 -0.51
CA SER A 69 -12.56 -4.96 -0.99
C SER A 69 -13.35 -6.21 -1.38
N SER A 70 -12.68 -7.32 -1.68
CA SER A 70 -13.31 -8.54 -2.23
C SER A 70 -12.54 -9.82 -1.85
N PRO A 71 -12.44 -10.14 -0.54
CA PRO A 71 -11.54 -11.18 -0.04
C PRO A 71 -11.89 -12.59 -0.53
N SER A 72 -13.17 -12.94 -0.55
CA SER A 72 -13.63 -14.26 -1.00
C SER A 72 -13.44 -14.45 -2.51
N ARG A 73 -13.89 -13.48 -3.32
CA ARG A 73 -13.82 -13.53 -4.78
C ARG A 73 -12.39 -13.63 -5.32
N LEU A 74 -11.45 -12.94 -4.67
CA LEU A 74 -10.07 -12.90 -5.14
C LEU A 74 -9.17 -13.99 -4.54
N SER A 75 -9.67 -14.78 -3.60
CA SER A 75 -8.90 -15.83 -2.92
C SER A 75 -8.33 -16.91 -3.85
N LYS A 76 -9.00 -17.15 -4.99
CA LYS A 76 -8.61 -18.15 -6.00
C LYS A 76 -7.58 -17.65 -7.03
N TYR A 77 -7.30 -16.34 -7.07
CA TYR A 77 -6.36 -15.75 -8.01
C TYR A 77 -5.01 -15.52 -7.33
N GLY A 78 -3.93 -15.83 -8.05
CA GLY A 78 -2.58 -15.40 -7.68
C GLY A 78 -2.42 -13.89 -7.83
N ASP A 79 -1.50 -13.31 -7.06
CA ASP A 79 -1.22 -11.87 -7.11
C ASP A 79 -0.84 -11.39 -8.52
N GLY A 80 -0.07 -12.21 -9.26
CA GLY A 80 0.26 -11.93 -10.65
C GLY A 80 -0.95 -11.86 -11.58
N GLU A 81 -1.95 -12.72 -11.41
CA GLU A 81 -3.17 -12.70 -12.23
C GLU A 81 -4.04 -11.48 -11.93
N VAL A 82 -4.13 -11.10 -10.65
CA VAL A 82 -4.82 -9.89 -10.22
C VAL A 82 -4.13 -8.66 -10.80
N LEU A 83 -2.80 -8.59 -10.69
CA LEU A 83 -2.00 -7.47 -11.20
C LEU A 83 -2.13 -7.34 -12.71
N GLU A 84 -2.01 -8.45 -13.45
CA GLU A 84 -2.13 -8.48 -14.91
C GLU A 84 -3.51 -7.96 -15.36
N ALA A 85 -4.58 -8.26 -14.62
CA ALA A 85 -5.90 -7.74 -14.92
C ALA A 85 -5.98 -6.21 -14.79
N VAL A 86 -5.30 -5.62 -13.80
CA VAL A 86 -5.21 -4.16 -13.64
C VAL A 86 -4.34 -3.54 -14.73
N GLU A 87 -3.20 -4.15 -15.04
CA GLU A 87 -2.33 -3.67 -16.13
C GLU A 87 -3.04 -3.69 -17.48
N ARG A 88 -3.79 -4.75 -17.81
CA ARG A 88 -4.62 -4.80 -19.03
C ARG A 88 -5.61 -3.65 -19.07
N GLN A 89 -6.21 -3.33 -17.94
CA GLN A 89 -7.13 -2.19 -17.85
C GLN A 89 -6.41 -0.85 -18.03
N CYS A 90 -5.22 -0.70 -17.46
CA CYS A 90 -4.40 0.50 -17.62
C CYS A 90 -3.88 0.69 -19.05
N ARG A 91 -3.50 -0.39 -19.75
CA ARG A 91 -3.14 -0.35 -21.18
C ARG A 91 -4.34 0.08 -22.04
N ALA A 92 -5.56 -0.34 -21.69
CA ALA A 92 -6.77 0.03 -22.43
C ALA A 92 -7.23 1.48 -22.16
N GLN A 93 -6.91 2.04 -20.99
CA GLN A 93 -7.39 3.36 -20.55
C GLN A 93 -6.28 4.16 -19.84
N PRO A 94 -5.23 4.59 -20.57
CA PRO A 94 -4.03 5.20 -19.97
C PRO A 94 -4.31 6.50 -19.21
N ALA A 95 -5.31 7.26 -19.63
CA ALA A 95 -5.69 8.54 -19.01
C ALA A 95 -6.53 8.39 -17.73
N LYS A 96 -6.97 7.17 -17.37
CA LYS A 96 -7.70 6.95 -16.12
C LYS A 96 -6.75 6.89 -14.94
N THR A 97 -7.26 7.23 -13.76
CA THR A 97 -6.54 7.02 -12.51
C THR A 97 -6.39 5.52 -12.25
N LEU A 98 -5.31 5.16 -11.58
CA LEU A 98 -5.03 3.77 -11.20
C LEU A 98 -6.16 3.21 -10.33
N THR A 99 -6.70 4.00 -9.39
CA THR A 99 -7.87 3.63 -8.58
C THR A 99 -9.06 3.19 -9.44
N VAL A 100 -9.39 3.96 -10.49
CA VAL A 100 -10.49 3.63 -11.41
C VAL A 100 -10.19 2.35 -12.19
N ALA A 101 -8.97 2.18 -12.68
CA ALA A 101 -8.59 0.95 -13.39
C ALA A 101 -8.63 -0.28 -12.47
N THR A 102 -8.13 -0.16 -11.24
CA THR A 102 -8.19 -1.19 -10.21
C THR A 102 -9.62 -1.62 -9.93
N PHE A 103 -10.53 -0.67 -9.70
CA PHE A 103 -11.95 -0.97 -9.50
C PHE A 103 -12.57 -1.72 -10.69
N LEU A 104 -12.33 -1.23 -11.91
CA LEU A 104 -12.87 -1.86 -13.13
C LEU A 104 -12.27 -3.24 -13.41
N ALA A 105 -11.01 -3.46 -13.06
CA ALA A 105 -10.37 -4.77 -13.15
C ALA A 105 -11.00 -5.75 -12.14
N GLY A 106 -11.25 -5.31 -10.91
CA GLY A 106 -11.94 -6.10 -9.89
C GLY A 106 -13.34 -6.55 -10.29
N LEU A 107 -14.07 -5.75 -11.09
CA LEU A 107 -15.38 -6.12 -11.64
C LEU A 107 -15.31 -7.16 -12.78
N ARG A 108 -14.17 -7.27 -13.46
CA ARG A 108 -14.00 -8.17 -14.62
C ARG A 108 -13.40 -9.52 -14.28
N LEU A 109 -12.82 -9.67 -13.09
CA LEU A 109 -12.36 -10.96 -12.60
C LEU A 109 -13.59 -11.82 -12.25
N PRO A 110 -13.77 -12.99 -12.89
CA PRO A 110 -14.96 -13.82 -12.67
C PRO A 110 -15.02 -14.41 -11.26
N GLU A 111 -16.23 -14.74 -10.79
CA GLU A 111 -16.45 -15.38 -9.48
C GLU A 111 -15.93 -16.81 -9.37
#